data_AF-A0A1H3BNA0-F1
#
_entry.id   AF-A0A1H3BNA0-F1
#
_cell.length_a   1.000
_cell.length_b   1.000
_cell.length_c   1.000
_cell.angle_alpha   90.00
_cell.angle_beta   90.00
_cell.angle_gamma   90.00
#
_symmetry.space_group_name_H-M   'P 1'
#
loop_
_entity.id
_entity.type
_entity.pdbx_description
1 polymer ?
#
loop_
_entity_poly.entity_id
_entity_poly.type
_entity_poly.pdbx_seq_one_letter_code
_entity_poly.pdbx_strand_id
1 'polypeptide(L)'
;MGGCVVQVWFKPEADIRGGQGAFELIETEMPDFATFCELVDADRLIGGARLITRANAEVRERRIIARRPIAFRGSAIARCQLPTWALVEEETP
;
A
#
# COMPACT_ATOMS: atom_id res chain seq x y z
N MET A 1 1.81 -5.58 -15.98
CA MET A 1 2.07 -6.57 -14.92
C MET A 1 2.12 -5.78 -13.62
N GLY A 2 1.05 -5.84 -12.83
CA GLY A 2 0.98 -5.12 -11.54
C GLY A 2 1.73 -5.91 -10.47
N GLY A 3 2.55 -5.23 -9.68
CA GLY A 3 3.22 -5.87 -8.55
C GLY A 3 2.28 -6.11 -7.37
N CYS A 4 2.83 -6.49 -6.23
CA CYS A 4 2.03 -6.83 -5.06
C CYS A 4 1.42 -5.58 -4.41
N VAL A 5 0.20 -5.74 -3.88
CA VAL A 5 -0.45 -4.70 -3.08
C VAL A 5 -0.30 -5.02 -1.59
N VAL A 6 0.15 -4.04 -0.83
CA VAL A 6 0.44 -4.16 0.60
C VAL A 6 -0.27 -3.07 1.41
N GLN A 7 -0.66 -3.43 2.62
CA GLN A 7 -1.04 -2.48 3.67
C GLN A 7 0.24 -2.04 4.39
N VAL A 8 0.51 -0.74 4.43
CA VAL A 8 1.70 -0.16 5.06
C VAL A 8 1.28 0.82 6.14
N TRP A 9 1.75 0.59 7.36
CA TRP A 9 1.69 1.57 8.44
C TRP A 9 3.04 2.27 8.50
N PHE A 10 3.04 3.58 8.28
CA PHE A 10 4.24 4.39 8.41
C PHE A 10 4.51 4.73 9.88
N LYS A 11 5.79 4.90 10.22
CA LYS A 11 6.18 5.44 11.52
C LYS A 11 5.69 6.88 11.66
N PRO A 12 5.35 7.35 12.87
CA PRO A 12 4.82 8.70 13.07
C PRO A 12 5.70 9.80 12.49
N GLU A 13 7.02 9.63 12.53
CA GLU A 13 7.99 10.62 12.02
C GLU A 13 8.05 10.65 10.49
N ALA A 14 7.60 9.59 9.83
CA ALA A 14 7.51 9.49 8.39
C ALA A 14 6.13 9.84 7.83
N ASP A 15 5.09 9.85 8.67
CA ASP A 15 3.73 10.21 8.28
C ASP A 15 3.53 11.74 8.32
N ILE A 16 3.74 12.36 7.16
CA ILE A 16 3.56 13.80 6.95
C ILE A 16 2.08 14.21 7.01
N ARG A 17 1.13 13.27 6.97
CA ARG A 17 -0.32 13.55 6.94
C ARG A 17 -0.95 13.52 8.33
N GLY A 18 -0.19 13.18 9.38
CA GLY A 18 -0.63 13.21 10.76
C GLY A 18 -1.72 12.18 11.10
N GLY A 19 -1.89 11.16 10.26
CA GLY A 19 -2.88 10.10 10.44
C GLY A 19 -2.32 8.97 11.30
N GLN A 20 -2.07 9.24 12.58
CA GLN A 20 -1.53 8.22 13.49
C GLN A 20 -2.38 6.94 13.47
N GLY A 21 -1.76 5.83 13.03
CA GLY A 21 -2.34 4.48 13.09
C GLY A 21 -3.13 4.02 11.87
N ALA A 22 -3.31 4.85 10.84
CA ALA A 22 -3.93 4.43 9.59
C ALA A 22 -2.92 3.74 8.66
N PHE A 23 -3.33 2.66 7.98
CA PHE A 23 -2.52 2.09 6.89
C PHE A 23 -2.79 2.80 5.57
N GLU A 24 -1.78 2.79 4.71
CA GLU A 24 -1.92 3.07 3.29
C GLU A 24 -1.91 1.77 2.49
N LEU A 25 -2.76 1.69 1.47
CA LEU A 25 -2.67 0.62 0.47
C LEU A 25 -1.69 1.07 -0.61
N ILE A 26 -0.62 0.30 -0.80
CA ILE A 26 0.41 0.59 -1.79
C ILE A 26 0.49 -0.56 -2.79
N GLU A 27 0.27 -0.26 -4.06
CA GLU A 27 0.65 -1.12 -5.18
C GLU A 27 2.12 -0.87 -5.50
N THR A 28 2.91 -1.93 -5.45
CA THR A 28 4.36 -1.85 -5.62
C THR A 28 4.78 -2.36 -7.00
N GLU A 29 6.05 -2.16 -7.35
CA GLU A 29 6.66 -2.78 -8.55
C GLU A 29 7.16 -4.21 -8.29
N MET A 30 7.03 -4.69 -7.05
CA MET A 30 7.64 -5.94 -6.61
C MET A 30 6.75 -7.12 -6.99
N PRO A 31 7.34 -8.26 -7.41
CA PRO A 31 6.56 -9.39 -7.91
C PRO A 31 5.68 -10.03 -6.83
N ASP A 32 6.11 -10.00 -5.56
CA ASP A 32 5.40 -10.59 -4.44
C ASP A 32 5.71 -9.87 -3.11
N PHE A 33 5.04 -10.32 -2.05
CA PHE A 33 5.20 -9.75 -0.71
C PHE A 33 6.56 -10.10 -0.08
N ALA A 34 7.15 -11.24 -0.41
CA ALA A 34 8.44 -11.65 0.15
C ALA A 34 9.56 -10.73 -0.33
N THR A 35 9.59 -10.44 -1.64
CA THR A 35 10.52 -9.50 -2.26
C THR A 35 10.35 -8.08 -1.69
N PHE A 36 9.09 -7.67 -1.43
CA PHE A 36 8.83 -6.41 -0.75
C PHE A 36 9.46 -6.38 0.66
N CYS A 37 9.25 -7.43 1.47
CA CYS A 37 9.84 -7.53 2.81
C CYS A 37 11.38 -7.48 2.78
N GLU A 38 12.02 -8.17 1.84
CA GLU A 38 13.48 -8.13 1.67
C GLU A 38 14.00 -6.71 1.43
N LEU A 39 13.30 -5.91 0.61
CA LEU A 39 13.65 -4.51 0.34
C LEU A 39 13.44 -3.62 1.57
N VAL A 40 12.40 -3.89 2.36
CA VAL A 40 12.13 -3.19 3.62
C VAL A 40 13.23 -3.46 4.62
N ASP A 41 13.60 -4.72 4.82
CA ASP A 41 14.65 -5.14 5.76
C ASP A 41 16.03 -4.60 5.35
N ALA A 42 16.29 -4.50 4.05
CA ALA A 42 17.50 -3.91 3.49
C ALA A 42 17.49 -2.36 3.44
N ASP A 43 16.48 -1.72 4.03
CA ASP A 43 16.26 -0.25 4.03
C ASP A 43 16.41 0.41 2.65
N ARG A 44 15.90 -0.27 1.61
CA ARG A 44 15.97 0.21 0.24
C ARG A 44 14.91 1.27 -0.02
N LEU A 45 15.14 2.08 -1.05
CA LEU A 45 14.11 2.97 -1.58
C LEU A 45 13.10 2.12 -2.36
N ILE A 46 11.84 2.23 -1.99
CA ILE A 46 10.70 1.49 -2.54
C ILE A 46 9.79 2.49 -3.23
N GLY A 47 9.54 2.28 -4.52
CA GLY A 47 8.58 3.03 -5.32
C GLY A 47 7.26 2.29 -5.48
N GLY A 48 6.21 3.03 -5.80
CA GLY A 48 4.92 2.45 -6.15
C GLY A 48 3.81 3.50 -6.26
N ALA A 49 2.58 3.04 -6.11
CA ALA A 49 1.39 3.86 -6.11
C ALA A 49 0.57 3.63 -4.84
N ARG A 50 0.28 4.71 -4.11
CA ARG A 50 -0.78 4.71 -3.12
C ARG A 50 -2.12 4.55 -3.82
N LEU A 51 -2.85 3.52 -3.42
CA LEU A 51 -4.21 3.25 -3.86
C LEU A 51 -5.19 4.06 -3.00
N ILE A 52 -5.94 4.93 -3.66
CA ILE A 52 -7.12 5.54 -3.07
C ILE A 52 -8.27 4.57 -3.31
N THR A 53 -8.95 4.17 -2.24
CA THR A 53 -10.03 3.17 -2.33
C THR A 53 -11.31 3.64 -1.67
N ARG A 54 -12.44 3.16 -2.17
CA ARG A 54 -13.75 3.21 -1.50
C ARG A 54 -14.09 1.82 -0.97
N ALA A 55 -14.53 1.74 0.28
CA ALA A 55 -14.96 0.47 0.86
C ALA A 55 -16.33 0.06 0.31
N ASN A 56 -16.48 -1.21 -0.03
CA ASN A 56 -17.77 -1.84 -0.29
C ASN A 56 -18.00 -2.93 0.75
N ALA A 57 -18.72 -2.58 1.81
CA ALA A 57 -18.91 -3.45 2.97
C ALA A 57 -19.75 -4.69 2.67
N GLU A 58 -20.68 -4.62 1.70
CA GLU A 58 -21.61 -5.70 1.38
C GLU A 58 -20.90 -6.93 0.79
N VAL A 59 -19.81 -6.72 0.04
CA VAL A 59 -19.08 -7.79 -0.67
C VAL A 59 -17.64 -7.95 -0.18
N ARG A 60 -17.23 -7.28 0.90
CA ARG A 60 -15.86 -7.35 1.46
C ARG A 60 -14.80 -6.97 0.41
N GLU A 61 -15.06 -5.90 -0.33
CA GLU A 61 -14.18 -5.39 -1.39
C GLU A 61 -13.73 -3.95 -1.12
N ARG A 62 -12.61 -3.58 -1.74
CA ARG A 62 -12.14 -2.20 -1.86
C ARG A 62 -12.02 -1.85 -3.34
N ARG A 63 -12.80 -0.86 -3.77
CA ARG A 63 -12.74 -0.34 -5.14
C ARG A 63 -11.61 0.67 -5.26
N ILE A 64 -10.68 0.46 -6.18
CA ILE A 64 -9.59 1.37 -6.48
C ILE A 64 -10.14 2.49 -7.35
N ILE A 65 -10.08 3.73 -6.83
CA ILE A 65 -10.63 4.91 -7.51
C ILE A 65 -9.53 5.80 -8.08
N ALA A 66 -8.31 5.71 -7.55
CA ALA A 66 -7.15 6.43 -8.07
C ALA A 66 -5.84 5.83 -7.57
N ARG A 67 -4.77 6.10 -8.32
CA ARG A 67 -3.38 5.79 -7.99
C ARG A 67 -2.59 7.08 -7.85
N ARG A 68 -1.84 7.24 -6.76
CA ARG A 68 -0.96 8.39 -6.55
C ARG A 68 0.48 7.89 -6.36
N PRO A 69 1.47 8.40 -7.11
CA PRO A 69 2.86 8.01 -6.93
C PRO A 69 3.31 8.19 -5.47
N ILE A 70 4.09 7.25 -4.97
CA ILE A 70 4.71 7.31 -3.65
C ILE A 70 6.10 6.67 -3.70
N ALA A 71 7.01 7.19 -2.88
CA ALA A 71 8.28 6.56 -2.61
C ALA A 71 8.60 6.68 -1.12
N PHE A 72 9.19 5.63 -0.55
CA PHE A 72 9.58 5.59 0.86
C PHE A 72 10.76 4.64 1.06
N ARG A 73 11.43 4.74 2.21
CA ARG A 73 12.45 3.77 2.63
C ARG A 73 11.86 2.72 3.55
N GLY A 74 12.48 1.54 3.61
CA GLY A 74 12.09 0.49 4.56
C GLY A 74 12.04 1.00 6.02
N SER A 75 13.02 1.82 6.41
CA SER A 75 13.09 2.47 7.73
C SER A 75 11.90 3.37 8.08
N ALA A 76 11.11 3.83 7.10
CA ALA A 76 9.90 4.61 7.31
C ALA A 76 8.68 3.75 7.71
N ILE A 77 8.76 2.42 7.55
CA ILE A 77 7.66 1.50 7.80
C ILE A 77 7.67 1.03 9.25
N ALA A 78 6.53 1.13 9.92
CA ALA A 78 6.31 0.55 11.23
C ALA A 78 5.83 -0.91 11.13
N ARG A 79 4.96 -1.20 10.15
CA ARG A 79 4.39 -2.52 9.89
C ARG A 79 3.92 -2.64 8.45
N CYS A 80 3.99 -3.83 7.87
CA CYS A 80 3.36 -4.13 6.58
C CYS A 80 2.60 -5.47 6.61
N GLN A 81 1.55 -5.60 5.81
CA GLN A 81 0.74 -6.83 5.69
C GLN A 81 0.07 -6.95 4.31
N LEU A 82 -0.30 -8.17 3.92
CA LEU A 82 -1.19 -8.37 2.78
C LEU A 82 -2.63 -7.90 3.10
N PRO A 83 -3.36 -7.33 2.11
CA PRO A 83 -4.79 -7.06 2.23
C PRO A 83 -5.60 -8.35 2.47
N THR A 84 -6.66 -8.25 3.27
CA THR A 84 -7.57 -9.37 3.57
C THR A 84 -8.93 -9.26 2.84
N TRP A 85 -9.00 -8.35 1.86
CA TRP A 85 -10.16 -8.02 1.05
C TRP A 85 -9.76 -8.11 -0.42
N ALA A 86 -10.74 -8.35 -1.30
CA ALA A 86 -10.49 -8.24 -2.73
C ALA A 86 -10.35 -6.77 -3.14
N LEU A 87 -9.41 -6.50 -4.04
CA LEU A 87 -9.19 -5.21 -4.67
C LEU A 87 -9.77 -5.27 -6.08
N VAL A 88 -10.62 -4.32 -6.42
CA VAL A 88 -11.28 -4.26 -7.74
C VAL A 88 -11.10 -2.86 -8.32
N GLU A 89 -10.91 -2.76 -9.63
CA GLU A 89 -10.90 -1.45 -10.31
C GLU A 89 -12.31 -0.87 -10.31
N GLU A 90 -12.45 0.44 -10.09
CA GLU A 90 -13.71 1.13 -10.38
C GLU A 90 -13.80 1.31 -11.90
N GLU A 91 -14.64 0.52 -12.55
CA GLU A 91 -14.97 0.72 -13.96
C GLU A 91 -15.61 2.10 -14.11
N THR A 92 -14.91 3.01 -14.78
CA THR A 92 -15.48 4.30 -15.16
C THR A 92 -16.38 4.05 -16.36
N PRO A 93 -17.69 4.38 -16.32
CA PRO A 93 -18.61 4.20 -17.44
C PRO A 93 -18.23 5.04 -18.66
#